data_AF-A0A2Z2N5W5-F1
#
_entry.id   AF-A0A2Z2N5W5-F1
#
_cell.length_a   1.000
_cell.length_b   1.000
_cell.length_c   1.000
_cell.angle_alpha   90.00
_cell.angle_beta   90.00
_cell.angle_gamma   90.00
#
_symmetry.space_group_name_H-M   'P 1'
#
loop_
_entity.id
_entity.type
_entity.pdbx_description
1 polymer ?
#
loop_
_entity_poly.entity_id
_entity_poly.type
_entity_poly.pdbx_seq_one_letter_code
_entity_poly.pdbx_strand_id
1 'polypeptide(L)'
;MAIDVGIIQDVETLLKNLNGYELLSYAICNEECGAETYEWLAGRVEGILVDEFRYLAKEKRKHAAELRKLFEELYPGMKPLEFNAPPLDTLPVCRELMKTKELENALAIAMLSETIGRDIYRKLQRMSGDEEVAELFKRLAEMKEAAYEKLLKLYEAMEK
;
A
#
# COMPACT_ATOMS: atom_id res chain seq x y z
N MET A 1 -2.51 20.26 -0.42
CA MET A 1 -1.20 20.11 -1.10
C MET A 1 -1.39 19.10 -2.23
N ALA A 2 -1.12 19.45 -3.50
CA ALA A 2 -1.41 18.54 -4.61
C ALA A 2 -0.46 17.34 -4.55
N ILE A 3 -1.00 16.13 -4.38
CA ILE A 3 -0.25 14.91 -4.67
C ILE A 3 0.23 15.06 -6.11
N ASP A 4 1.54 15.18 -6.31
CA ASP A 4 2.11 15.44 -7.62
C ASP A 4 1.73 14.28 -8.55
N VAL A 5 0.95 14.58 -9.58
CA VAL A 5 0.47 13.62 -10.58
C VAL A 5 1.68 12.95 -11.28
N GLY A 6 2.84 13.61 -11.30
CA GLY A 6 4.11 13.03 -11.74
C GLY A 6 4.53 11.82 -10.93
N ILE A 7 4.33 11.82 -9.60
CA ILE A 7 4.65 10.67 -8.73
C ILE A 7 3.79 9.46 -9.13
N ILE A 8 2.50 9.67 -9.43
CA ILE A 8 1.61 8.56 -9.83
C ILE A 8 2.05 7.96 -11.17
N GLN A 9 2.39 8.81 -12.16
CA GLN A 9 2.86 8.34 -13.48
C GLN A 9 4.24 7.65 -13.42
N ASP A 10 5.14 8.14 -12.57
CA ASP A 10 6.45 7.55 -12.36
C ASP A 10 6.32 6.18 -11.70
N VAL A 11 5.40 6.05 -10.73
CA VAL A 11 5.10 4.77 -10.07
C VAL A 11 4.49 3.78 -11.05
N GLU A 12 3.52 4.17 -11.86
CA GLU A 12 2.96 3.28 -12.89
C GLU A 12 4.02 2.81 -13.90
N THR A 13 4.93 3.70 -14.30
CA THR A 13 6.02 3.39 -15.23
C THR A 13 7.04 2.45 -14.61
N LEU A 14 7.40 2.68 -13.35
CA LEU A 14 8.32 1.84 -12.61
C LEU A 14 7.71 0.46 -12.38
N LEU A 15 6.45 0.42 -11.92
CA LEU A 15 5.69 -0.82 -11.74
C LEU A 15 5.61 -1.64 -13.03
N LYS A 16 5.48 -1.03 -14.22
CA LYS A 16 5.46 -1.74 -15.51
C LYS A 16 6.74 -2.55 -15.78
N ASN A 17 7.89 -2.05 -15.35
CA ASN A 17 9.18 -2.68 -15.61
C ASN A 17 9.58 -3.74 -14.57
N LEU A 18 8.88 -3.81 -13.43
CA LEU A 18 9.17 -4.79 -12.39
C LEU A 18 8.68 -6.21 -12.76
N ASN A 19 9.51 -7.20 -12.41
CA ASN A 19 9.18 -8.61 -12.49
C ASN A 19 8.35 -9.08 -11.27
N GLY A 20 7.82 -10.31 -11.29
CA GLY A 20 6.95 -10.82 -10.22
C GLY A 20 7.58 -10.82 -8.82
N TYR A 21 8.88 -11.07 -8.73
CA TYR A 21 9.63 -11.06 -7.47
C TYR A 21 9.74 -9.64 -6.90
N GLU A 22 10.04 -8.66 -7.75
CA GLU A 22 10.14 -7.25 -7.36
C GLU A 22 8.77 -6.68 -6.98
N LEU A 23 7.72 -7.01 -7.73
CA LEU A 23 6.34 -6.60 -7.44
C LEU A 23 5.84 -7.19 -6.12
N LEU A 24 6.10 -8.48 -5.86
CA LEU A 24 5.68 -9.13 -4.62
C LEU A 24 6.46 -8.60 -3.42
N SER A 25 7.77 -8.38 -3.58
CA SER A 25 8.58 -7.70 -2.57
C SER A 25 7.99 -6.31 -2.26
N TYR A 26 7.62 -5.56 -3.30
CA TYR A 26 7.09 -4.20 -3.14
C TYR A 26 5.73 -4.23 -2.45
N ALA A 27 4.86 -5.18 -2.81
CA ALA A 27 3.56 -5.36 -2.18
C ALA A 27 3.70 -5.59 -0.68
N ILE A 28 4.64 -6.45 -0.24
CA ILE A 28 4.94 -6.68 1.19
C ILE A 28 5.34 -5.37 1.86
N CYS A 29 6.28 -4.63 1.28
CA CYS A 29 6.75 -3.35 1.82
C CYS A 29 5.61 -2.33 1.93
N ASN A 30 4.76 -2.22 0.91
CA ASN A 30 3.61 -1.30 0.91
C ASN A 30 2.58 -1.66 1.98
N GLU A 31 2.33 -2.95 2.23
CA GLU A 31 1.45 -3.37 3.34
C GLU A 31 2.05 -3.04 4.71
N GLU A 32 3.36 -3.25 4.91
CA GLU A 32 4.02 -2.95 6.18
C GLU A 32 4.06 -1.44 6.47
N CYS A 33 4.47 -0.64 5.49
CA CYS A 33 4.39 0.83 5.57
C CYS A 33 2.95 1.31 5.82
N GLY A 34 1.97 0.72 5.14
CA GLY A 34 0.56 1.07 5.30
C GLY A 34 0.09 0.81 6.73
N ALA A 35 0.50 -0.30 7.33
CA ALA A 35 0.17 -0.61 8.72
C ALA A 35 0.73 0.44 9.69
N GLU A 36 1.99 0.84 9.53
CA GLU A 36 2.60 1.89 10.35
C GLU A 36 1.89 3.23 10.19
N THR A 37 1.52 3.58 8.96
CA THR A 37 0.79 4.83 8.65
C THR A 37 -0.56 4.85 9.36
N TYR A 38 -1.31 3.75 9.31
CA TYR A 38 -2.61 3.68 9.98
C TYR A 38 -2.50 3.68 11.51
N GLU A 39 -1.48 3.06 12.09
CA GLU A 39 -1.25 3.17 13.53
C GLU A 39 -0.92 4.60 13.95
N TRP A 40 -0.10 5.28 13.15
CA TRP A 40 0.23 6.68 13.38
C TRP A 40 -1.01 7.59 13.30
N LEU A 41 -1.92 7.32 12.35
CA LEU A 41 -3.20 8.00 12.19
C LEU A 41 -4.13 7.74 13.38
N ALA A 42 -4.23 6.48 13.82
CA ALA A 42 -5.04 6.10 14.98
C ALA A 42 -4.61 6.82 16.28
N GLY A 43 -3.34 7.20 16.39
CA GLY A 43 -2.83 7.99 17.53
C GLY A 43 -3.15 9.49 17.47
N ARG A 44 -3.75 9.99 16.38
CA ARG A 44 -3.98 11.42 16.12
C ARG A 44 -5.42 11.80 15.81
N VAL A 45 -6.30 10.81 15.68
CA VAL A 45 -7.74 11.02 15.56
C VAL A 45 -8.43 10.60 16.84
N GLU A 46 -9.68 11.02 17.00
CA GLU A 46 -10.52 10.66 18.16
C GLU A 46 -11.79 9.94 17.71
N GLY A 47 -12.44 9.28 18.66
CA GLY A 47 -13.72 8.60 18.44
C GLY A 47 -13.60 7.37 17.54
N ILE A 48 -14.66 7.12 16.75
CA ILE A 48 -14.82 5.89 15.96
C ILE A 48 -13.71 5.68 14.91
N LEU A 49 -13.00 6.74 14.51
CA LEU A 49 -11.91 6.70 13.55
C LEU A 49 -10.66 6.00 14.09
N VAL A 50 -10.46 6.02 15.42
CA VAL A 50 -9.33 5.32 16.06
C VAL A 50 -9.44 3.82 15.83
N ASP A 51 -10.63 3.27 16.04
CA ASP A 51 -10.89 1.83 15.89
C ASP A 51 -10.83 1.42 14.42
N GLU A 52 -11.33 2.26 13.50
CA GLU A 52 -11.25 2.00 12.07
C GLU A 52 -9.79 1.98 11.57
N PHE A 53 -8.96 2.95 11.96
CA PHE A 53 -7.55 2.94 11.56
C PHE A 53 -6.76 1.80 12.20
N ARG A 54 -7.04 1.45 13.45
CA ARG A 54 -6.43 0.25 14.06
C ARG A 54 -6.84 -1.03 13.34
N TYR A 55 -8.11 -1.13 12.92
CA TYR A 55 -8.59 -2.25 12.12
C TYR A 55 -7.85 -2.32 10.78
N LEU A 56 -7.75 -1.19 10.06
CA LEU A 56 -7.01 -1.11 8.80
C LEU A 56 -5.53 -1.49 8.99
N ALA A 57 -4.87 -0.98 10.02
CA ALA A 57 -3.49 -1.36 10.35
C ALA A 57 -3.32 -2.87 10.56
N LYS A 58 -4.28 -3.50 11.26
CA LYS A 58 -4.27 -4.94 11.49
C LYS A 58 -4.48 -5.73 10.19
N GLU A 59 -5.39 -5.31 9.33
CA GLU A 59 -5.61 -5.93 8.03
C GLU A 59 -4.38 -5.84 7.14
N LYS A 60 -3.72 -4.67 7.11
CA LYS A 60 -2.44 -4.48 6.39
C LYS A 60 -1.37 -5.47 6.84
N ARG A 61 -1.18 -5.64 8.15
CA ARG A 61 -0.23 -6.64 8.69
C ARG A 61 -0.59 -8.06 8.31
N LYS A 62 -1.87 -8.39 8.29
CA LYS A 62 -2.34 -9.70 7.86
C LYS A 62 -2.01 -9.93 6.38
N HIS A 63 -2.26 -8.96 5.51
CA HIS A 63 -1.88 -9.04 4.10
C HIS A 63 -0.36 -9.16 3.93
N ALA A 64 0.43 -8.38 4.66
CA ALA A 64 1.89 -8.51 4.64
C ALA A 64 2.34 -9.94 5.01
N ALA A 65 1.73 -10.54 6.03
CA ALA A 65 2.03 -11.91 6.43
C ALA A 65 1.59 -12.95 5.37
N GLU A 66 0.43 -12.75 4.73
CA GLU A 66 -0.04 -13.61 3.63
C GLU A 66 0.90 -13.53 2.42
N LEU A 67 1.33 -12.32 2.04
CA LEU A 67 2.27 -12.12 0.94
C LEU A 67 3.66 -12.65 1.25
N ARG A 68 4.12 -12.56 2.50
CA ARG A 68 5.40 -13.16 2.92
C ARG A 68 5.37 -14.68 2.79
N LYS A 69 4.27 -15.33 3.18
CA LYS A 69 4.10 -16.78 2.96
C LYS A 69 4.11 -17.13 1.48
N LEU A 70 3.33 -16.41 0.67
CA LEU A 70 3.32 -16.60 -0.78
C LEU A 70 4.72 -16.40 -1.39
N PHE A 71 5.47 -15.41 -0.90
CA PHE A 71 6.83 -15.15 -1.35
C PHE A 71 7.77 -16.30 -1.00
N GLU A 72 7.69 -16.86 0.22
CA GLU A 72 8.49 -18.02 0.63
C GLU A 72 8.17 -19.27 -0.21
N GLU A 73 6.90 -19.44 -0.62
CA GLU A 73 6.46 -20.54 -1.48
C GLU A 73 6.95 -20.37 -2.92
N LEU A 74 6.85 -19.17 -3.49
CA LEU A 74 7.24 -18.86 -4.86
C LEU A 74 8.77 -18.72 -5.04
N TYR A 75 9.46 -18.23 -4.01
CA TYR A 75 10.89 -17.92 -4.03
C TYR A 75 11.62 -18.52 -2.81
N PRO A 76 11.64 -19.86 -2.68
CA PRO A 76 12.19 -20.53 -1.51
C PRO A 76 13.67 -20.18 -1.32
N GLY A 77 14.02 -19.73 -0.11
CA GLY A 77 15.38 -19.34 0.26
C GLY A 77 15.81 -17.94 -0.19
N MET A 78 14.95 -17.20 -0.90
CA MET A 78 15.17 -15.78 -1.17
C MET A 78 14.52 -14.91 -0.08
N LYS A 79 14.98 -13.67 0.05
CA LYS A 79 14.36 -12.67 0.93
C LYS A 79 13.70 -11.60 0.07
N PRO A 80 12.54 -11.04 0.49
CA PRO A 80 11.98 -9.87 -0.17
C PRO A 80 13.03 -8.79 -0.30
N LEU A 81 13.03 -8.08 -1.43
CA LEU A 81 13.92 -6.94 -1.60
C LEU A 81 13.65 -5.91 -0.49
N GLU A 82 14.71 -5.50 0.19
CA GLU A 82 14.67 -4.31 1.03
C GLU A 82 14.74 -3.10 0.11
N PHE A 83 13.65 -2.34 0.02
CA PHE A 83 13.51 -1.18 -0.87
C PHE A 83 14.32 0.05 -0.42
N ASN A 84 15.48 -0.15 0.20
CA ASN A 84 16.45 0.90 0.54
C ASN A 84 17.49 1.13 -0.58
N ALA A 85 17.23 0.68 -1.82
CA ALA A 85 18.15 0.80 -2.95
C ALA A 85 17.53 1.56 -4.14
N PRO A 86 18.29 2.47 -4.79
CA PRO A 86 17.81 3.28 -5.92
C PRO A 86 17.58 2.38 -7.14
N PRO A 87 16.53 2.60 -7.97
CA PRO A 87 15.77 3.83 -8.24
C PRO A 87 14.38 3.91 -7.58
N LEU A 88 14.08 3.01 -6.63
CA LEU A 88 12.79 3.01 -5.90
C LEU A 88 12.72 4.04 -4.76
N ASP A 89 13.81 4.75 -4.47
CA ASP A 89 13.82 5.96 -3.63
C ASP A 89 12.89 7.08 -4.17
N THR A 90 12.42 6.97 -5.42
CA THR A 90 11.40 7.87 -6.02
C THR A 90 9.97 7.52 -5.64
N LEU A 91 9.76 6.53 -4.76
CA LEU A 91 8.53 6.38 -3.99
C LEU A 91 8.75 6.96 -2.59
N PRO A 92 8.81 8.29 -2.42
CA PRO A 92 8.98 8.92 -1.13
C PRO A 92 7.63 8.93 -0.40
N VAL A 93 6.93 7.81 -0.38
CA VAL A 93 5.66 7.72 0.34
C VAL A 93 6.04 7.57 1.82
N CYS A 94 6.68 6.48 2.27
CA CYS A 94 6.85 6.21 3.70
C CYS A 94 7.84 7.15 4.47
N ARG A 95 8.93 7.62 3.85
CA ARG A 95 10.00 8.34 4.58
C ARG A 95 9.80 9.86 4.62
N GLU A 96 9.21 10.46 3.59
CA GLU A 96 8.75 11.87 3.65
C GLU A 96 7.44 11.99 4.47
N LEU A 97 6.59 10.96 4.48
CA LEU A 97 5.35 10.84 5.28
C LEU A 97 5.52 11.15 6.77
N MET A 98 6.48 10.49 7.41
CA MET A 98 6.70 10.58 8.86
C MET A 98 7.19 11.97 9.31
N LYS A 99 7.58 12.84 8.36
CA LYS A 99 7.94 14.24 8.64
C LYS A 99 6.72 15.16 8.66
N THR A 100 5.59 14.75 8.09
CA THR A 100 4.38 15.56 8.04
C THR A 100 3.61 15.43 9.37
N LYS A 101 3.23 16.57 9.97
CA LYS A 101 2.45 16.62 11.23
C LYS A 101 0.95 16.79 10.99
N GLU A 102 0.54 16.93 9.74
CA GLU A 102 -0.82 17.32 9.37
C GLU A 102 -1.64 16.09 8.95
N LEU A 103 -2.80 15.92 9.59
CA LEU A 103 -3.70 14.79 9.37
C LEU A 103 -4.17 14.67 7.92
N GLU A 104 -4.43 15.80 7.26
CA GLU A 104 -4.84 15.89 5.86
C GLU A 104 -3.80 15.25 4.93
N ASN A 105 -2.52 15.58 5.11
CA ASN A 105 -1.43 15.01 4.33
C ASN A 105 -1.31 13.50 4.58
N ALA A 106 -1.46 13.05 5.82
CA ALA A 106 -1.41 11.63 6.14
C ALA A 106 -2.57 10.83 5.52
N LEU A 107 -3.78 11.41 5.44
CA LEU A 107 -4.93 10.81 4.75
C LEU A 107 -4.73 10.75 3.23
N ALA A 108 -4.29 11.86 2.63
CA ALA A 108 -3.97 11.95 1.20
C ALA A 108 -2.95 10.88 0.81
N ILE A 109 -1.98 10.62 1.69
CA ILE A 109 -0.96 9.63 1.43
C ILE A 109 -1.45 8.20 1.71
N ALA A 110 -2.28 7.98 2.74
CA ALA A 110 -2.93 6.69 2.92
C ALA A 110 -3.72 6.30 1.67
N MET A 111 -4.48 7.25 1.10
CA MET A 111 -5.19 7.06 -0.18
C MET A 111 -4.25 6.74 -1.34
N LEU A 112 -3.10 7.41 -1.43
CA LEU A 112 -2.09 7.12 -2.45
C LEU A 112 -1.51 5.70 -2.29
N SER A 113 -1.21 5.27 -1.05
CA SER A 113 -0.72 3.91 -0.76
C SER A 113 -1.75 2.84 -1.11
N GLU A 114 -3.03 3.10 -0.86
CA GLU A 114 -4.12 2.21 -1.29
C GLU A 114 -4.18 2.08 -2.81
N THR A 115 -4.13 3.21 -3.51
CA THR A 115 -4.17 3.28 -4.99
C THR A 115 -3.00 2.51 -5.60
N ILE A 116 -1.79 2.76 -5.13
CA ILE A 116 -0.57 2.08 -5.59
C ILE A 116 -0.69 0.58 -5.32
N GLY A 117 -1.07 0.20 -4.09
CA GLY A 117 -1.25 -1.21 -3.71
C GLY A 117 -2.26 -1.94 -4.59
N ARG A 118 -3.39 -1.30 -4.89
CA ARG A 118 -4.40 -1.84 -5.81
C ARG A 118 -3.81 -2.12 -7.19
N ASP A 119 -3.07 -1.16 -7.75
CA ASP A 119 -2.56 -1.27 -9.11
C ASP A 119 -1.46 -2.33 -9.22
N ILE A 120 -0.64 -2.49 -8.16
CA ILE A 120 0.30 -3.60 -8.02
C ILE A 120 -0.43 -4.94 -8.02
N TYR A 121 -1.48 -5.09 -7.22
CA TYR A 121 -2.22 -6.34 -7.16
C TYR A 121 -2.92 -6.66 -8.46
N ARG A 122 -3.52 -5.67 -9.14
CA ARG A 122 -4.09 -5.86 -10.48
C ARG A 122 -3.02 -6.29 -11.49
N LYS A 123 -1.79 -5.79 -11.36
CA LYS A 123 -0.67 -6.22 -12.22
C LYS A 123 -0.23 -7.64 -11.90
N LEU A 124 -0.04 -7.96 -10.61
CA LEU A 124 0.32 -9.29 -10.14
C LEU A 124 -0.73 -10.34 -10.53
N GLN A 125 -2.02 -10.01 -10.44
CA GLN A 125 -3.11 -10.85 -10.94
C GLN A 125 -2.93 -11.18 -12.42
N ARG A 126 -2.66 -10.18 -13.28
CA ARG A 126 -2.49 -10.38 -14.73
C ARG A 126 -1.23 -11.16 -15.09
N MET A 127 -0.20 -11.08 -14.24
CA MET A 127 1.06 -11.79 -14.42
C MET A 127 1.04 -13.19 -13.82
N SER A 128 0.07 -13.49 -12.94
CA SER A 128 -0.08 -14.81 -12.34
C SER A 128 -0.54 -15.81 -13.39
N GLY A 129 0.22 -16.88 -13.57
CA GLY A 129 -0.19 -18.05 -14.36
C GLY A 129 -1.03 -19.05 -13.56
N ASP A 130 -1.12 -18.84 -12.24
CA ASP A 130 -1.89 -19.67 -11.31
C ASP A 130 -3.20 -18.96 -10.94
N GLU A 131 -4.32 -19.67 -11.05
CA GLU A 131 -5.67 -19.15 -10.85
C GLU A 131 -5.96 -18.82 -9.37
N GLU A 132 -5.44 -19.61 -8.43
CA GLU A 132 -5.60 -19.37 -6.99
C GLU A 132 -4.83 -18.11 -6.58
N VAL A 133 -3.61 -17.96 -7.08
CA VAL A 133 -2.77 -16.78 -6.84
C VAL A 133 -3.36 -15.53 -7.52
N ALA A 134 -3.95 -15.68 -8.71
CA ALA A 134 -4.63 -14.57 -9.39
C ALA A 134 -5.87 -14.10 -8.60
N GLU A 135 -6.68 -15.03 -8.08
CA GLU A 135 -7.86 -14.67 -7.29
C GLU A 135 -7.48 -14.03 -5.95
N LEU A 136 -6.39 -14.47 -5.31
CA LEU A 136 -5.83 -13.78 -4.13
C LEU A 136 -5.50 -12.32 -4.44
N PHE A 137 -4.74 -12.06 -5.50
CA PHE A 137 -4.37 -10.69 -5.86
C PHE A 137 -5.58 -9.85 -6.25
N LYS A 138 -6.55 -10.42 -6.96
CA LYS A 138 -7.80 -9.73 -7.28
C LYS A 138 -8.54 -9.29 -6.01
N ARG A 139 -8.71 -10.20 -5.05
CA ARG A 139 -9.35 -9.91 -3.76
C ARG A 139 -8.60 -8.82 -2.99
N LEU A 140 -7.28 -8.88 -2.95
CA LEU A 140 -6.46 -7.85 -2.30
C LEU A 140 -6.63 -6.48 -2.99
N ALA A 141 -6.71 -6.44 -4.32
CA ALA A 141 -6.98 -5.20 -5.06
C ALA A 141 -8.35 -4.61 -4.73
N GLU A 142 -9.39 -5.45 -4.63
CA GLU A 142 -10.74 -5.01 -4.24
C GLU A 142 -10.76 -4.44 -2.81
N MET A 143 -10.01 -5.04 -1.88
CA MET A 143 -9.88 -4.54 -0.51
C MET A 143 -9.18 -3.18 -0.45
N LYS A 144 -8.16 -2.96 -1.30
CA LYS A 144 -7.47 -1.66 -1.44
C LYS A 144 -8.41 -0.58 -1.98
N GLU A 145 -9.20 -0.89 -3.00
CA GLU A 145 -10.21 0.04 -3.54
C GLU A 145 -11.24 0.43 -2.48
N ALA A 146 -11.78 -0.54 -1.74
CA ALA A 146 -12.72 -0.27 -0.65
C ALA A 146 -12.11 0.59 0.47
N ALA A 147 -10.83 0.38 0.80
CA ALA A 147 -10.11 1.22 1.76
C ALA A 147 -9.93 2.65 1.23
N TYR A 148 -9.57 2.83 -0.03
CA TYR A 148 -9.46 4.14 -0.68
C TYR A 148 -10.79 4.91 -0.62
N GLU A 149 -11.91 4.29 -0.99
CA GLU A 149 -13.23 4.95 -0.96
C GLU A 149 -13.62 5.41 0.45
N LYS A 150 -13.29 4.62 1.48
CA LYS A 150 -13.51 5.00 2.87
C LYS A 150 -12.68 6.21 3.27
N LEU A 151 -11.40 6.22 2.91
CA LEU A 151 -10.50 7.35 3.20
C LEU A 151 -10.93 8.62 2.47
N LEU A 152 -11.34 8.51 1.21
CA LEU A 152 -11.83 9.63 0.42
C LEU A 152 -13.04 10.30 1.10
N LYS A 153 -14.01 9.52 1.59
CA LYS A 153 -15.16 10.04 2.33
C LYS A 153 -14.75 10.79 3.61
N LEU A 154 -13.71 10.32 4.30
CA LEU A 154 -13.17 10.99 5.48
C LEU A 154 -12.47 12.29 5.12
N TYR A 155 -11.67 12.26 4.06
CA TYR A 155 -10.98 13.43 3.53
C TYR A 155 -11.98 14.53 3.11
N GLU A 156 -13.00 14.17 2.32
CA GLU A 156 -14.07 15.08 1.88
C GLU A 156 -14.89 15.65 3.06
N ALA A 157 -15.06 14.88 4.13
CA ALA A 157 -15.75 15.34 5.33
C ALA A 157 -14.93 16.34 6.15
N MET A 158 -13.61 16.38 5.97
CA MET A 158 -12.70 17.32 6.64
C MET A 158 -12.50 18.64 5.88
N GLU A 159 -12.74 18.67 4.56
CA GLU A 159 -12.70 19.89 3.75
C GLU A 159 -13.99 20.75 3.86
N LYS A 160 -15.00 20.30 4.62
CA LYS A 160 -16.24 21.03 4.91
C LYS A 160 -16.22 21.71 6.27
#